data_AF-A0A351RAX9-F1
#
_entry.id   AF-A0A351RAX9-F1
#
_cell.length_a   1.000
_cell.length_b   1.000
_cell.length_c   1.000
_cell.angle_alpha   90.00
_cell.angle_beta   90.00
_cell.angle_gamma   90.00
#
_symmetry.space_group_name_H-M   'P 1'
#
loop_
_entity.id
_entity.type
_entity.pdbx_description
1 polymer ?
#
loop_
_entity_poly.entity_id
_entity_poly.type
_entity_poly.pdbx_seq_one_letter_code
_entity_poly.pdbx_strand_id
1 'polypeptide(L)' 'MAITNLTQDNFKTVIESNPFVVIDFWAQWCEPCLMFSNTFKNAASKHPDVMF' A
#
# COMPACT_ATOMS: atom_id res chain seq x y z
N MET A 1 10.45 -1.43 6.88
CA MET A 1 10.04 -0.67 5.69
C MET A 1 9.01 -1.53 4.99
N ALA A 2 7.72 -1.23 5.17
CA ALA A 2 6.64 -2.15 4.79
C ALA A 2 5.63 -1.55 3.81
N ILE A 3 5.72 -0.25 3.49
CA ILE A 3 4.76 0.43 2.60
C ILE A 3 5.53 1.34 1.65
N THR A 4 5.21 1.26 0.35
CA THR A 4 5.78 2.11 -0.69
C THR A 4 4.76 3.15 -1.14
N ASN A 5 5.16 4.42 -1.21
CA ASN A 5 4.27 5.45 -1.77
C ASN A 5 4.18 5.30 -3.29
N LEU A 6 2.96 5.07 -3.79
CA LEU A 6 2.68 4.94 -5.21
C LEU A 6 2.42 6.31 -5.84
N THR A 7 3.13 6.58 -6.93
CA THR A 7 2.94 7.74 -7.80
C THR A 7 2.76 7.26 -9.23
N GLN A 8 2.34 8.15 -10.12
CA GLN A 8 2.18 7.82 -11.54
C GLN A 8 3.48 7.28 -12.17
N ASP A 9 4.64 7.76 -11.69
CA ASP A 9 5.95 7.40 -12.23
C ASP A 9 6.36 5.96 -11.89
N ASN A 10 5.96 5.46 -10.73
CA ASN A 10 6.39 4.14 -10.24
C ASN A 10 5.28 3.08 -10.30
N PHE A 11 4.01 3.48 -10.51
CA PHE A 11 2.86 2.59 -10.44
C PHE A 11 3.01 1.35 -11.32
N LYS A 12 3.29 1.56 -12.62
CA LYS A 12 3.41 0.48 -13.59
C LYS A 12 4.51 -0.51 -13.20
N THR A 13 5.69 0.01 -12.83
CA THR A 13 6.82 -0.83 -12.43
C THR A 13 6.51 -1.65 -11.19
N VAL A 14 5.86 -1.06 -10.19
CA VAL A 14 5.52 -1.77 -8.94
C VAL A 14 4.52 -2.90 -9.19
N ILE A 15 3.47 -2.67 -9.98
CA ILE A 15 2.46 -3.72 -10.23
C ILE A 15 2.97 -4.84 -11.14
N GLU A 16 3.92 -4.56 -12.05
CA GLU A 16 4.48 -5.56 -12.97
C GLU A 16 5.63 -6.37 -12.35
N SER A 17 6.36 -5.77 -11.40
CA SER A 17 7.58 -6.38 -10.82
C SER A 17 7.31 -7.22 -9.57
N ASN A 18 6.08 -7.20 -9.05
CA ASN A 18 5.71 -7.91 -7.83
C ASN A 18 4.58 -8.90 -8.11
N PRO A 19 4.66 -10.15 -7.58
CA PRO A 19 3.65 -11.17 -7.84
C PRO A 19 2.30 -10.85 -7.18
N PHE A 20 2.32 -10.18 -6.03
CA PHE A 20 1.13 -9.76 -5.29
C PHE A 20 1.33 -8.35 -4.77
N VAL A 21 0.34 -7.49 -5.02
CA VAL A 21 0.35 -6.08 -4.61
C VAL A 21 -1.00 -5.73 -3.99
N VAL A 22 -0.99 -5.07 -2.84
CA VAL A 22 -2.18 -4.49 -2.21
C VAL A 22 -2.01 -2.98 -2.20
N ILE A 23 -3.00 -2.26 -2.74
CA ILE A 23 -2.94 -0.81 -2.90
C ILE A 23 -4.01 -0.16 -2.02
N ASP A 24 -3.59 0.75 -1.13
CA ASP A 24 -4.49 1.60 -0.36
C ASP A 24 -4.74 2.92 -1.09
N PHE A 25 -5.92 3.04 -1.70
CA PHE A 25 -6.39 4.31 -2.28
C PHE A 25 -7.04 5.17 -1.21
N TRP A 26 -6.30 6.15 -0.72
CA TRP A 26 -6.76 7.08 0.31
C TRP A 26 -6.60 8.55 -0.12
N ALA A 27 -7.19 9.44 0.67
CA ALA A 27 -7.00 10.88 0.54
C ALA A 27 -7.07 11.56 1.91
N GLN A 28 -6.48 12.75 2.05
CA GLN A 28 -6.45 13.49 3.32
C GLN A 28 -7.85 13.87 3.84
N TRP A 29 -8.83 14.02 2.95
CA TRP A 29 -10.22 14.29 3.30
C TRP A 29 -11.04 13.03 3.61
N CYS A 30 -10.46 11.84 3.44
CA CYS A 30 -11.13 10.58 3.76
C CYS A 30 -10.76 10.12 5.18
N GLU A 31 -11.49 10.61 6.17
CA GLU A 31 -11.32 10.23 7.57
C GLU A 31 -11.39 8.71 7.84
N PRO A 32 -12.35 7.93 7.28
CA PRO A 32 -12.33 6.47 7.45
C PRO A 32 -11.11 5.79 6.82
N CYS A 33 -10.58 6.32 5.72
CA CYS A 33 -9.34 5.81 5.11
C CYS A 33 -8.14 6.04 6.05
N LEU A 34 -8.06 7.20 6.69
CA LEU A 34 -7.01 7.50 7.68
C LEU A 34 -7.06 6.54 8.87
N MET A 35 -8.26 6.22 9.37
CA MET A 35 -8.44 5.22 10.43
C MET A 35 -7.97 3.82 9.99
N PHE A 36 -8.16 3.47 8.73
CA PHE A 36 -7.71 2.18 8.17
C PHE A 36 -6.18 2.07 8.03
N SER A 37 -5.44 3.18 7.97
CA SER A 37 -3.98 3.20 7.78
C SER A 37 -3.23 2.30 8.76
N ASN A 38 -3.69 2.18 10.00
CA ASN A 38 -3.05 1.30 11.00
C ASN A 38 -3.26 -0.19 10.69
N THR A 39 -4.45 -0.56 10.20
CA THR A 39 -4.74 -1.93 9.74
C THR A 39 -3.87 -2.29 8.55
N PHE A 40 -3.72 -1.38 7.59
CA PHE A 40 -2.86 -1.58 6.41
C PHE A 40 -1.40 -1.80 6.80
N LYS A 41 -0.84 -0.96 7.68
CA LYS A 41 0.52 -1.11 8.25
C LYS A 41 0.73 -2.45 8.95
N ASN A 42 -0.25 -2.89 9.73
CA ASN A 42 -0.19 -4.16 10.43
C ASN A 42 -0.25 -5.35 9.48
N ALA A 43 -1.06 -5.27 8.41
CA ALA A 43 -1.11 -6.30 7.37
C ALA A 43 0.24 -6.40 6.64
N ALA A 44 0.80 -5.26 6.22
CA ALA A 44 2.10 -5.21 5.56
C ALA A 44 3.24 -5.81 6.39
N SER A 45 3.19 -5.62 7.71
CA SER A 45 4.18 -6.19 8.63
C SER A 45 4.03 -7.72 8.81
N LYS A 46 2.83 -8.27 8.61
CA LYS A 46 2.54 -9.71 8.75
C LYS A 46 2.77 -10.49 7.46
N HIS A 47 2.79 -9.82 6.32
CA HIS A 47 2.90 -10.42 4.99
C HIS A 47 4.11 -9.84 4.25
N PRO A 48 5.35 -10.23 4.62
CA PRO A 48 6.57 -9.73 3.97
C PRO A 48 6.74 -10.25 2.52
N ASP A 49 5.92 -11.22 2.12
CA ASP A 49 5.84 -11.82 0.79
C ASP A 49 4.94 -11.03 -0.19
N VAL A 50 4.21 -10.03 0.30
CA VAL A 50 3.29 -9.21 -0.49
C VAL A 50 3.77 -7.76 -0.49
N MET A 51 3.68 -7.10 -1.65
CA MET A 51 3.99 -5.68 -1.77
C MET A 51 2.81 -4.82 -1.31
N PHE A 52 3.07 -3.86 -0.42
CA PHE A 52 2.10 -2.89 0.10
C PHE A 52 2.55 -1.45 -0.18
#